data_AF-A0AAN3A5W7-F1
#
_entry.id   AF-A0AAN3A5W7-F1
#
_cell.length_a   1.000
_cell.length_b   1.000
_cell.length_c   1.000
_cell.angle_alpha   90.00
_cell.angle_beta   90.00
_cell.angle_gamma   90.00
#
_symmetry.space_group_name_H-M   'P 1'
#
loop_
_entity.id
_entity.type
_entity.pdbx_description
1 polymer ?
#
loop_
_entity_poly.entity_id
_entity_poly.type
_entity_poly.pdbx_seq_one_letter_code
_entity_poly.pdbx_strand_id
1 'polypeptide(L)'
;MEATLTKKDGKIQMDKSFEFMCSTLRNGEYTVTIKKKTQPRTLNQNALMWKWFQCIGACLREYTGEEYWSTAAGVQDIHDLYCKKFLVKQVHVNGKVETIVRGTSKLNTLEMHNFMESVKIDAATEFGITLPLPEDQHYLDFIHEYQNRY
;
A
#
# COMPACT_ATOMS: atom_id res chain seq x y z
N MET A 1 -25.31 -8.30 10.25
CA MET A 1 -24.15 -9.21 10.36
C MET A 1 -23.59 -9.38 8.96
N GLU A 2 -22.28 -9.29 8.76
CA GLU A 2 -21.65 -9.50 7.45
C GLU A 2 -20.91 -10.85 7.43
N ALA A 3 -20.95 -11.53 6.28
CA ALA A 3 -20.21 -12.74 5.99
C ALA A 3 -19.45 -12.59 4.67
N THR A 4 -18.22 -13.07 4.65
CA THR A 4 -17.36 -13.09 3.47
C THR A 4 -17.57 -14.39 2.70
N LEU A 5 -17.97 -14.26 1.44
CA LEU A 5 -18.11 -15.36 0.49
C LEU A 5 -16.84 -15.47 -0.37
N THR A 6 -16.20 -16.63 -0.34
CA THR A 6 -15.04 -16.94 -1.18
C THR A 6 -15.36 -18.12 -2.09
N LYS A 7 -15.16 -17.97 -3.41
CA LYS A 7 -15.30 -19.05 -4.39
C LYS A 7 -13.91 -19.49 -4.86
N LYS A 8 -13.55 -20.75 -4.63
CA LYS A 8 -12.33 -21.39 -5.14
C LYS A 8 -12.70 -22.73 -5.78
N ASP A 9 -12.24 -22.96 -7.02
CA ASP A 9 -12.44 -24.22 -7.76
C ASP A 9 -13.89 -24.72 -7.82
N GLY A 10 -14.83 -23.79 -8.04
CA GLY A 10 -16.26 -24.09 -8.10
C GLY A 10 -16.92 -24.32 -6.73
N LYS A 11 -16.14 -24.42 -5.65
CA LYS A 11 -16.64 -24.55 -4.27
C LYS A 11 -16.74 -23.18 -3.60
N ILE A 12 -17.85 -22.97 -2.89
CA ILE A 12 -18.11 -21.75 -2.13
C ILE A 12 -17.82 -22.04 -0.67
N GLN A 13 -17.02 -21.17 -0.04
CA GLN A 13 -16.77 -21.16 1.39
C GLN A 13 -17.26 -19.84 1.97
N MET A 14 -17.97 -19.93 3.10
CA MET A 14 -18.40 -18.78 3.89
C MET A 14 -17.63 -18.80 5.21
N ASP A 15 -17.20 -17.64 5.68
CA ASP A 15 -16.55 -17.46 6.98
C ASP A 15 -17.51 -17.70 8.16
N LYS A 16 -18.82 -17.60 7.92
CA LYS A 16 -19.88 -17.88 8.89
C LYS A 16 -20.94 -18.76 8.26
N SER A 17 -21.48 -19.70 9.04
CA SER A 17 -22.60 -20.53 8.60
C SER A 17 -23.82 -19.65 8.29
N PHE A 18 -24.40 -19.83 7.11
CA PHE A 18 -25.62 -19.15 6.70
C PHE A 18 -26.78 -19.44 7.67
N GLU A 19 -26.92 -20.70 8.11
CA GLU A 19 -27.95 -21.11 9.07
C GLU A 19 -27.78 -20.41 10.42
N PHE A 20 -26.54 -20.25 10.90
CA PHE A 20 -26.27 -19.50 12.11
C PHE A 20 -26.65 -18.02 11.97
N MET A 21 -26.36 -17.40 10.81
CA MET A 21 -26.77 -16.00 10.59
C MET A 21 -28.29 -15.86 10.63
N CYS A 22 -29.01 -16.78 9.98
CA CYS A 22 -30.48 -16.78 9.96
C CYS A 22 -31.10 -17.01 11.35
N SER A 23 -30.51 -17.84 12.21
CA SER A 23 -31.04 -18.09 13.56
C SER A 23 -30.99 -16.87 14.49
N THR A 24 -30.15 -15.88 14.17
CA THR A 24 -30.05 -14.62 14.93
C THR A 24 -31.04 -13.54 14.48
N LEU A 25 -31.77 -13.77 13.38
CA LEU A 25 -32.72 -12.80 12.83
C LEU A 25 -34.00 -12.79 13.66
N ARG A 26 -34.60 -11.60 13.82
CA ARG A 26 -35.94 -11.47 14.40
C ARG A 26 -36.99 -11.86 13.35
N ASN A 27 -38.18 -12.26 13.79
CA ASN A 27 -39.30 -12.55 12.89
C ASN A 27 -39.58 -11.35 11.97
N GLY A 28 -39.63 -11.60 10.66
CA GLY A 28 -39.82 -10.59 9.62
C GLY A 28 -39.37 -11.10 8.25
N GLU A 29 -39.53 -10.27 7.23
CA GLU A 29 -39.09 -10.56 5.87
C GLU A 29 -37.70 -9.97 5.61
N TYR A 30 -36.83 -10.74 4.96
CA TYR A 30 -35.46 -10.34 4.64
C TYR A 30 -35.13 -10.66 3.18
N THR A 31 -34.35 -9.79 2.54
CA THR A 31 -33.77 -10.03 1.21
C THR A 31 -32.27 -10.28 1.33
N VAL A 32 -31.77 -11.35 0.70
CA VAL A 32 -30.34 -11.65 0.62
C VAL A 32 -29.81 -11.20 -0.74
N THR A 33 -28.73 -10.42 -0.75
CA THR A 33 -28.06 -9.98 -1.99
C THR A 33 -26.61 -10.38 -1.98
N ILE A 34 -26.17 -11.14 -2.99
CA ILE A 34 -24.76 -11.47 -3.20
C ILE A 34 -24.15 -10.40 -4.11
N LYS A 35 -23.15 -9.68 -3.60
CA LYS A 35 -22.36 -8.73 -4.38
C LYS A 35 -20.91 -9.21 -4.45
N LYS A 36 -20.29 -9.11 -5.63
CA LYS A 36 -18.85 -9.37 -5.77
C LYS A 36 -18.11 -8.34 -4.92
N LYS A 37 -17.33 -8.81 -3.93
CA LYS A 37 -16.45 -7.92 -3.17
C LYS A 37 -15.41 -7.35 -4.13
N THR A 38 -15.54 -6.06 -4.42
CA THR A 38 -14.55 -5.30 -5.16
C THR A 38 -13.60 -4.68 -4.14
N GLN A 39 -12.30 -4.74 -4.39
CA GLN A 39 -11.39 -3.90 -3.62
C GLN A 39 -11.77 -2.44 -3.90
N PRO A 40 -11.71 -1.54 -2.91
CA PRO A 40 -11.88 -0.13 -3.18
C PRO A 40 -10.96 0.27 -4.33
N ARG A 41 -11.49 1.03 -5.31
CA ARG A 41 -10.73 1.45 -6.51
C ARG A 41 -9.44 2.19 -6.14
N THR A 42 -9.40 2.78 -4.95
CA THR A 42 -8.29 3.58 -4.45
C THR A 42 -7.73 2.90 -3.20
N LEU A 43 -6.43 2.60 -3.21
CA LEU A 43 -5.73 2.22 -1.98
C LEU A 43 -5.63 3.45 -1.07
N ASN A 44 -5.53 3.23 0.24
CA ASN A 44 -5.12 4.34 1.10
C ASN A 44 -3.67 4.75 0.76
N GLN A 45 -3.32 6.01 1.01
CA GLN A 45 -2.00 6.57 0.67
C GLN A 45 -0.83 5.70 1.17
N ASN A 46 -0.96 5.13 2.38
CA ASN A 46 0.06 4.24 2.94
C ASN A 46 0.23 2.96 2.12
N ALA A 47 -0.85 2.29 1.73
CA ALA A 47 -0.77 1.07 0.92
C ALA A 47 -0.22 1.38 -0.49
N LEU A 48 -0.61 2.50 -1.10
CA LEU A 48 -0.07 2.93 -2.40
C LEU A 48 1.43 3.21 -2.33
N MET A 49 1.89 3.91 -1.29
CA MET A 49 3.30 4.20 -1.07
C MET A 49 4.15 2.92 -1.06
N TRP A 50 3.70 1.86 -0.37
CA TRP A 50 4.42 0.59 -0.38
C TRP A 50 4.47 -0.05 -1.78
N LYS A 51 3.41 0.07 -2.59
CA LYS A 51 3.44 -0.37 -3.99
C LYS A 51 4.46 0.40 -4.82
N TRP A 52 4.59 1.70 -4.61
CA TRP A 52 5.62 2.50 -5.26
C TRP A 52 7.03 2.05 -4.89
N PHE A 53 7.29 1.74 -3.62
CA PHE A 53 8.62 1.25 -3.23
C PHE A 53 8.94 -0.14 -3.79
N GLN A 54 7.93 -1.02 -3.93
CA GLN A 54 8.12 -2.28 -4.66
C GLN A 54 8.46 -2.05 -6.13
N CYS A 55 7.82 -1.08 -6.78
CA CYS A 55 8.09 -0.70 -8.16
C CYS A 55 9.51 -0.18 -8.33
N ILE A 56 9.93 0.76 -7.47
CA ILE A 56 11.29 1.30 -7.46
C ILE A 56 12.29 0.17 -7.22
N GLY A 57 12.02 -0.74 -6.29
CA GLY A 57 12.87 -1.89 -6.01
C GLY A 57 13.00 -2.88 -7.17
N ALA A 58 11.91 -3.10 -7.93
CA ALA A 58 11.94 -3.91 -9.15
C ALA A 58 12.81 -3.25 -10.24
N CYS A 59 12.65 -1.94 -10.46
CA CYS A 59 13.47 -1.19 -11.42
C CYS A 59 14.95 -1.16 -11.00
N LEU A 60 15.25 -0.98 -9.71
CA LEU A 60 16.61 -1.02 -9.20
C LEU A 60 17.25 -2.40 -9.43
N ARG A 61 16.52 -3.49 -9.16
CA ARG A 61 16.99 -4.84 -9.47
C ARG A 61 17.30 -5.01 -10.96
N GLU A 62 16.44 -4.49 -11.84
CA GLU A 62 16.69 -4.57 -13.30
C GLU A 62 17.93 -3.77 -13.73
N TYR A 63 18.18 -2.63 -13.08
CA TYR A 63 19.32 -1.78 -13.38
C TYR A 63 20.64 -2.31 -12.80
N THR A 64 20.64 -2.80 -11.56
CA THR A 64 21.85 -3.24 -10.85
C THR A 64 22.13 -4.73 -10.96
N GLY A 65 21.11 -5.54 -11.29
CA GLY A 65 21.14 -7.00 -11.22
C GLY A 65 21.01 -7.56 -9.80
N GLU A 66 20.87 -6.72 -8.77
CA GLU A 66 20.82 -7.16 -7.38
C GLU A 66 19.39 -7.51 -6.95
N GLU A 67 19.13 -8.79 -6.68
CA GLU A 67 17.82 -9.26 -6.22
C GLU A 67 17.36 -8.61 -4.90
N TYR A 68 18.32 -8.13 -4.10
CA TYR A 68 18.10 -7.47 -2.81
C TYR A 68 16.97 -6.43 -2.87
N TRP A 69 16.98 -5.57 -3.89
CA TRP A 69 16.04 -4.45 -4.03
C TRP A 69 14.59 -4.89 -4.23
N SER A 70 14.35 -6.14 -4.64
CA SER A 70 13.01 -6.73 -4.77
C SER A 70 12.60 -7.59 -3.56
N THR A 71 13.41 -7.66 -2.50
CA THR A 71 13.07 -8.36 -1.24
C THR A 71 12.31 -7.45 -0.28
N ALA A 72 11.66 -8.03 0.73
CA ALA A 72 11.00 -7.25 1.79
C ALA A 72 11.97 -6.31 2.53
N ALA A 73 13.20 -6.76 2.78
CA ALA A 73 14.24 -5.93 3.42
C ALA A 73 14.70 -4.79 2.51
N GLY A 74 14.95 -5.07 1.22
CA GLY A 74 15.34 -4.03 0.26
C GLY A 74 14.24 -2.98 0.06
N VAL A 75 12.97 -3.39 -0.02
CA VAL A 75 11.85 -2.44 -0.11
C VAL A 75 11.71 -1.61 1.17
N GLN A 76 12.00 -2.18 2.34
CA GLN A 76 12.07 -1.44 3.60
C GLN A 76 13.22 -0.42 3.60
N ASP A 77 14.40 -0.78 3.09
CA ASP A 77 15.53 0.14 2.97
C ASP A 77 15.23 1.29 2.01
N ILE A 78 14.53 1.03 0.89
CA ILE A 78 14.06 2.08 -0.02
C ILE A 78 13.17 3.08 0.74
N HIS A 79 12.21 2.58 1.53
CA HIS A 79 11.38 3.45 2.38
C HIS A 79 12.24 4.30 3.33
N ASP A 80 13.23 3.69 3.99
CA ASP A 80 14.06 4.38 4.98
C ASP A 80 15.00 5.41 4.34
N LEU A 81 15.50 5.14 3.13
CA LEU A 81 16.26 6.09 2.32
C LEU A 81 15.41 7.32 1.97
N TYR A 82 14.16 7.12 1.53
CA TYR A 82 13.25 8.22 1.25
C TYR A 82 12.85 9.00 2.51
N CYS A 83 12.64 8.33 3.64
CA CYS A 83 12.44 9.00 4.92
C CYS A 83 13.65 9.85 5.31
N LYS A 84 14.87 9.32 5.14
CA LYS A 84 16.10 10.07 5.38
C LYS A 84 16.27 11.27 4.44
N LYS A 85 15.75 11.18 3.21
CA LYS A 85 15.82 12.25 2.22
C LYS A 85 14.81 13.38 2.50
N PHE A 86 13.57 13.03 2.85
CA PHE A 86 12.46 13.98 2.86
C PHE A 86 11.82 14.23 4.24
N LEU A 87 12.09 13.38 5.23
CA LEU A 87 11.49 13.45 6.57
C LEU A 87 12.53 13.72 7.65
N VAL A 88 13.50 14.58 7.36
CA VAL A 88 14.51 15.03 8.33
C VAL A 88 14.05 16.29 9.05
N LYS A 89 14.33 16.33 10.35
CA LYS A 89 14.21 17.54 11.16
C LYS A 89 15.50 17.81 11.90
N GLN A 90 15.87 19.08 12.01
CA GLN A 90 16.96 19.50 12.87
C GLN A 90 16.42 19.78 14.27
N VAL A 91 17.10 19.27 15.28
CA VAL A 91 16.80 19.55 16.69
C VAL A 91 18.06 20.06 17.38
N HIS A 92 17.88 20.91 18.39
CA HIS A 92 18.99 21.41 19.19
C HIS A 92 19.04 20.62 20.49
N VAL A 93 20.12 19.87 20.72
CA VAL A 93 20.35 19.11 21.95
C VAL A 93 21.68 19.56 22.53
N ASN A 94 21.66 20.09 23.76
CA ASN A 94 22.86 20.58 24.45
C ASN A 94 23.70 21.59 23.63
N GLY A 95 23.04 22.47 22.88
CA GLY A 95 23.71 23.47 22.03
C GLY A 95 24.28 22.93 20.72
N LYS A 96 24.09 21.65 20.41
CA LYS A 96 24.45 21.04 19.12
C LYS A 96 23.22 20.81 18.26
N VAL A 97 23.35 21.04 16.96
CA VAL A 97 22.32 20.72 15.97
C VAL A 97 22.44 19.24 15.60
N GLU A 98 21.41 18.46 15.89
CA GLU A 98 21.30 17.05 15.55
C GLU A 98 20.23 16.85 14.49
N THR A 99 20.46 15.93 13.54
CA THR A 99 19.46 15.58 12.52
C THR A 99 18.73 14.31 12.91
N ILE A 100 17.41 14.38 13.01
CA ILE A 100 16.55 13.24 13.30
C ILE A 100 15.73 12.91 12.07
N VAL A 101 15.78 11.65 11.63
CA VAL A 101 14.89 11.09 10.61
C VAL A 101 13.57 10.69 11.28
N ARG A 102 12.45 11.11 10.71
CA ARG A 102 11.11 10.67 11.12
C ARG A 102 10.60 9.61 10.14
N GLY A 103 9.97 8.56 10.66
CA GLY A 103 9.23 7.60 9.82
C GLY A 103 7.85 8.13 9.43
N THR A 104 7.19 7.41 8.51
CA THR A 104 5.88 7.76 7.95
C THR A 104 4.71 7.50 8.92
N SER A 105 4.90 6.67 9.94
CA SER A 105 3.85 6.21 10.87
C SER A 105 3.15 7.32 11.68
N LYS A 106 3.78 8.49 11.84
CA LYS A 106 3.24 9.63 12.58
C LYS A 106 2.93 10.84 11.69
N LEU A 107 2.90 10.68 10.38
CA LEU A 107 2.54 11.75 9.47
C LEU A 107 1.02 11.93 9.44
N ASN A 108 0.57 13.19 9.40
CA ASN A 108 -0.82 13.49 9.07
C ASN A 108 -1.07 13.38 7.55
N THR A 109 -2.32 13.48 7.12
CA THR A 109 -2.72 13.31 5.70
C THR A 109 -2.00 14.27 4.75
N LEU A 110 -1.77 15.52 5.15
CA LEU A 110 -1.08 16.51 4.32
C LEU A 110 0.43 16.23 4.26
N GLU A 111 1.05 15.90 5.40
CA GLU A 111 2.46 15.51 5.46
C GLU A 111 2.71 14.25 4.62
N MET A 112 1.82 13.27 4.68
CA MET A 112 1.88 12.05 3.87
C MET A 112 1.75 12.36 2.37
N HIS A 113 0.82 13.22 1.99
CA HIS A 113 0.67 13.67 0.60
C HIS A 113 1.94 14.34 0.07
N ASN A 114 2.51 15.30 0.83
CA ASN A 114 3.73 15.99 0.45
C ASN A 114 4.94 15.04 0.34
N PHE A 115 5.02 14.05 1.25
CA PHE A 115 6.04 13.01 1.19
C PHE A 115 5.92 12.18 -0.08
N MET A 116 4.71 11.70 -0.40
CA MET A 116 4.46 10.94 -1.63
C MET A 116 4.76 11.74 -2.90
N GLU A 117 4.37 13.02 -2.95
CA GLU A 117 4.73 13.89 -4.09
C GLU A 117 6.24 14.04 -4.24
N SER A 118 6.98 14.16 -3.13
CA SER A 118 8.45 14.22 -3.16
C SER A 118 9.06 12.93 -3.69
N VAL A 119 8.56 11.76 -3.26
CA VAL A 119 8.97 10.45 -3.78
C VAL A 119 8.67 10.33 -5.27
N LYS A 120 7.51 10.78 -5.74
CA LYS A 120 7.12 10.74 -7.16
C LYS A 120 8.06 11.57 -8.03
N ILE A 121 8.34 12.80 -7.62
CA ILE A 121 9.23 13.71 -8.35
C ILE A 121 10.65 13.13 -8.40
N ASP A 122 11.14 12.61 -7.28
CA ASP A 122 12.48 12.02 -7.19
C ASP A 122 12.62 10.77 -8.04
N ALA A 123 11.64 9.86 -7.98
CA ALA A 123 11.63 8.64 -8.78
C ALA A 123 11.68 8.94 -10.28
N ALA A 124 10.92 9.95 -10.72
CA ALA A 124 10.93 10.40 -12.11
C ALA A 124 12.26 11.06 -12.51
N THR A 125 12.87 11.84 -11.60
CA THR A 125 14.07 12.64 -11.91
C THR A 125 15.35 11.80 -11.86
N GLU A 126 15.51 10.97 -10.82
CA GLU A 126 16.73 10.20 -10.57
C GLU A 126 16.75 8.87 -11.33
N PHE A 127 15.59 8.23 -11.47
CA PHE A 127 15.49 6.88 -12.04
C PHE A 127 14.66 6.82 -13.33
N GLY A 128 14.04 7.92 -13.76
CA GLY A 128 13.13 7.91 -14.91
C GLY A 128 11.84 7.10 -14.68
N ILE A 129 11.51 6.79 -13.43
CA ILE A 129 10.38 5.92 -13.07
C ILE A 129 9.11 6.77 -12.94
N THR A 130 8.10 6.46 -13.74
CA THR A 130 6.76 7.05 -13.59
C THR A 130 5.93 6.19 -12.64
N LEU A 131 5.69 6.71 -11.43
CA LEU A 131 4.89 6.02 -10.41
C LEU A 131 3.38 6.19 -10.67
N PRO A 132 2.61 5.10 -10.85
CA PRO A 132 1.19 5.21 -11.19
C PRO A 132 0.33 5.78 -10.05
N LEU A 133 -0.59 6.67 -10.42
CA LEU A 133 -1.61 7.28 -9.59
C LEU A 133 -2.98 6.63 -9.83
N PRO A 134 -3.92 6.71 -8.88
CA PRO A 134 -5.26 6.12 -9.04
C PRO A 134 -6.05 6.60 -10.26
N GLU A 135 -5.75 7.80 -10.74
CA GLU A 135 -6.36 8.42 -11.91
C GLU A 135 -5.81 7.86 -13.23
N ASP A 136 -4.68 7.14 -13.20
CA ASP A 136 -4.01 6.63 -14.39
C ASP A 136 -4.72 5.39 -14.97
N GLN A 137 -4.73 5.30 -16.30
CA GLN A 137 -5.40 4.22 -17.04
C GLN A 137 -4.89 2.82 -16.65
N HIS A 138 -3.60 2.68 -16.33
CA HIS A 138 -2.95 1.40 -16.02
C HIS A 138 -2.79 1.15 -14.51
N TYR A 139 -3.42 1.98 -13.67
CA TYR A 139 -3.29 1.87 -12.21
C TYR A 139 -3.73 0.50 -11.69
N LEU A 140 -4.83 -0.06 -12.20
CA LEU A 140 -5.33 -1.35 -11.73
C LEU A 140 -4.38 -2.51 -12.09
N ASP A 141 -3.74 -2.45 -13.25
CA ASP A 141 -2.74 -3.44 -13.67
C ASP A 141 -1.51 -3.37 -12.75
N PHE A 142 -1.07 -2.16 -12.43
CA PHE A 142 0.00 -1.90 -11.47
C PHE A 142 -0.32 -2.48 -10.08
N ILE A 143 -1.51 -2.20 -9.54
CA ILE A 143 -1.91 -2.71 -8.24
C ILE A 143 -1.92 -4.25 -8.24
N HIS A 144 -2.44 -4.88 -9.30
CA HIS A 144 -2.45 -6.33 -9.44
C HIS A 144 -1.04 -6.94 -9.49
N GLU A 145 -0.11 -6.34 -10.23
CA GLU A 145 1.28 -6.84 -10.34
C GLU A 145 1.94 -6.97 -8.96
N TYR A 146 1.74 -5.97 -8.11
CA TYR A 146 2.38 -5.92 -6.80
C TYR A 146 1.52 -6.47 -5.67
N GLN A 147 0.28 -6.93 -5.95
CA GLN A 147 -0.68 -7.34 -4.91
C GLN A 147 -0.19 -8.52 -4.06
N ASN A 148 0.63 -9.42 -4.63
CA ASN A 148 1.12 -10.65 -3.99
C ASN A 148 2.65 -10.80 -4.03
N ARG A 149 3.42 -9.74 -4.36
CA ARG A 149 4.89 -9.79 -4.30
C ARG A 149 5.36 -9.60 -2.85
N TYR A 150 5.04 -10.57 -1.99
CA TYR A 150 5.65 -10.85 -0.69
C TYR A 150 5.37 -12.31 -0.31
#